data_AF-A0A2G8KC01-F1
#
_entry.id   AF-A0A2G8KC01-F1
#
_cell.length_a   1.000
_cell.length_b   1.000
_cell.length_c   1.000
_cell.angle_alpha   90.00
_cell.angle_beta   90.00
_cell.angle_gamma   90.00
#
_symmetry.space_group_name_H-M   'P 1'
#
loop_
_entity.id
_entity.type
_entity.pdbx_description
1 polymer ?
#
loop_
_entity_poly.entity_id
_entity_poly.type
_entity_poly.pdbx_seq_one_letter_code
_entity_poly.pdbx_strand_id
1 'polypeptide(L)'
;MAPDALTIINGDFNHCNLKRSSVNYYQQIKCPTRDAAILDLMYTNVKDAYLSIQLPKLGKADHNLVNLVPRYRPKIQREKPRTIAVRQWNNASIDHLRAELDSTDWDIFVEASADVHKLTQTISDYISFYVENTIPSKQVKIFPNNKPWITKRVKVIINKKKGLFKKGDTNALKEVQKELKKVIAEEKSAYRDKIEGLFKDNNMKRVWDGIRLMSGYSNKSKP
;
A
#
# COMPACT_ATOMS: atom_id res chain seq x y z
N MET A 1 -29.90 4.68 -2.50
CA MET A 1 -28.57 5.19 -2.10
C MET A 1 -28.12 4.43 -0.87
N ALA A 2 -26.85 3.99 -0.79
CA ALA A 2 -26.33 3.40 0.44
C ALA A 2 -26.38 4.46 1.56
N PRO A 3 -26.87 4.13 2.77
CA PRO A 3 -27.09 5.10 3.83
C PRO A 3 -25.82 5.85 4.28
N ASP A 4 -24.65 5.25 4.07
CA ASP A 4 -23.35 5.81 4.48
C ASP A 4 -22.51 6.41 3.33
N ALA A 5 -23.09 6.56 2.13
CA ALA A 5 -22.37 7.12 1.00
C ALA A 5 -22.10 8.63 1.20
N LEU A 6 -20.89 9.07 0.85
CA LEU A 6 -20.58 10.51 0.76
C LEU A 6 -21.42 11.12 -0.37
N THR A 7 -22.27 12.09 -0.02
CA THR A 7 -23.07 12.84 -0.98
C THR A 7 -22.47 14.23 -1.14
N ILE A 8 -22.24 14.64 -2.39
CA ILE A 8 -21.71 15.97 -2.73
C ILE A 8 -22.66 16.62 -3.73
N ILE A 9 -23.10 17.84 -3.43
CA ILE A 9 -23.86 18.69 -4.34
C ILE A 9 -23.05 19.98 -4.51
N ASN A 10 -22.64 20.30 -5.73
CA ASN A 10 -21.86 21.51 -6.01
C ASN A 10 -22.35 22.20 -7.29
N GLY A 11 -22.05 23.49 -7.40
CA GLY A 11 -22.29 24.29 -8.58
C GLY A 11 -22.42 25.77 -8.24
N ASP A 12 -22.83 26.54 -9.23
CA ASP A 12 -23.27 27.93 -9.04
C ASP A 12 -24.75 27.93 -8.63
N PHE A 13 -25.01 28.37 -7.41
CA PHE A 13 -26.35 28.45 -6.87
C PHE A 13 -26.95 29.84 -7.01
N ASN A 14 -26.16 30.85 -7.36
CA ASN A 14 -26.51 32.27 -7.33
C ASN A 14 -27.21 32.68 -6.01
N HIS A 15 -28.55 32.60 -5.97
CA HIS A 15 -29.37 32.96 -4.80
C HIS A 15 -29.98 31.76 -4.06
N CYS A 16 -29.84 30.54 -4.60
CA CYS A 16 -30.40 29.32 -4.02
C CYS A 16 -29.55 28.78 -2.87
N ASN A 17 -30.18 28.10 -1.90
CA ASN A 17 -29.46 27.37 -0.86
C ASN A 17 -30.28 26.17 -0.36
N LEU A 18 -29.59 25.19 0.23
CA LEU A 18 -30.20 23.95 0.73
C LEU A 18 -30.54 24.01 2.23
N LYS A 19 -30.62 25.21 2.84
CA LYS A 19 -30.89 25.35 4.29
C LYS A 19 -32.25 24.80 4.71
N ARG A 20 -33.21 24.69 3.78
CA ARG A 20 -34.59 24.22 4.03
C ARG A 20 -34.85 22.77 3.63
N SER A 21 -33.80 22.00 3.30
CA SER A 21 -33.98 20.58 2.96
C SER A 21 -34.18 19.72 4.22
N SER A 22 -34.93 18.62 4.10
CA SER A 22 -35.13 17.63 5.17
C SER A 22 -33.88 16.80 5.48
N VAL A 23 -32.82 16.94 4.69
CA VAL A 23 -31.55 16.24 4.84
C VAL A 23 -30.50 17.22 5.36
N ASN A 24 -29.72 16.81 6.36
CA ASN A 24 -28.67 17.64 6.93
C ASN A 24 -27.47 17.75 5.98
N TYR A 25 -27.47 18.82 5.18
CA TYR A 25 -26.36 19.20 4.32
C TYR A 25 -25.54 20.35 4.92
N TYR A 26 -24.22 20.20 4.89
CA TYR A 26 -23.28 21.19 5.40
C TYR A 26 -22.59 21.89 4.23
N GLN A 27 -22.75 23.21 4.16
CA GLN A 27 -22.03 24.06 3.21
C GLN A 27 -20.53 24.08 3.54
N GLN A 28 -19.69 23.78 2.56
CA GLN A 28 -18.24 23.67 2.72
C GLN A 28 -17.47 24.90 2.21
N ILE A 29 -18.05 25.68 1.27
CA ILE A 29 -17.40 26.88 0.72
C ILE A 29 -17.59 28.06 1.68
N LYS A 30 -16.47 28.64 2.13
CA LYS A 30 -16.44 29.75 3.10
C LYS A 30 -15.71 30.99 2.57
N CYS A 31 -15.34 31.01 1.29
CA CYS A 31 -14.62 32.11 0.65
C CYS A 31 -15.42 32.67 -0.55
N PRO A 32 -15.23 33.96 -0.91
CA PRO A 32 -15.91 34.56 -2.06
C PRO A 32 -15.62 33.82 -3.37
N THR A 33 -16.65 33.66 -4.19
CA THR A 33 -16.53 33.04 -5.52
C THR A 33 -16.81 34.03 -6.64
N ARG A 34 -17.45 35.17 -6.37
CA ARG A 34 -17.55 36.30 -7.29
C ARG A 34 -17.56 37.59 -6.50
N ASP A 35 -16.59 38.48 -6.76
CA ASP A 35 -16.38 39.69 -5.95
C ASP A 35 -16.37 39.37 -4.45
N ALA A 36 -17.28 39.97 -3.66
CA ALA A 36 -17.46 39.69 -2.24
C ALA A 36 -18.51 38.58 -1.95
N ALA A 37 -19.21 38.08 -2.97
CA ALA A 37 -20.28 37.10 -2.85
C ALA A 37 -19.79 35.65 -2.93
N ILE A 38 -20.49 34.75 -2.25
CA ILE A 38 -20.31 33.29 -2.34
C ILE A 38 -21.51 32.73 -3.11
N LEU A 39 -21.35 32.54 -4.42
CA LEU A 39 -22.40 32.06 -5.31
C LEU A 39 -22.22 30.58 -5.65
N ASP A 40 -20.96 30.16 -5.78
CA ASP A 40 -20.60 28.77 -5.95
C ASP A 40 -20.57 28.11 -4.57
N LEU A 41 -21.41 27.09 -4.43
CA LEU A 41 -21.73 26.43 -3.17
C LEU A 41 -21.41 24.94 -3.30
N MET A 42 -20.91 24.34 -2.22
CA MET A 42 -20.79 22.88 -2.12
C MET A 42 -21.35 22.35 -0.80
N TYR A 43 -22.36 21.51 -0.91
CA TYR A 43 -22.99 20.84 0.21
C TYR A 43 -22.53 19.38 0.33
N THR A 44 -22.28 18.93 1.55
CA THR A 44 -21.99 17.52 1.86
C THR A 44 -22.80 17.02 3.04
N ASN A 45 -23.07 15.72 3.11
CA ASN A 45 -23.69 15.08 4.28
C ASN A 45 -22.71 14.89 5.46
N VAL A 46 -21.43 15.24 5.28
CA VAL A 46 -20.39 15.22 6.32
C VAL A 46 -20.02 16.66 6.70
N LYS A 47 -20.06 16.98 8.00
CA LYS A 47 -19.68 18.30 8.51
C LYS A 47 -18.17 18.51 8.44
N ASP A 48 -17.75 19.72 8.05
CA ASP A 48 -16.33 20.13 7.94
C ASP A 48 -15.45 19.12 7.19
N ALA A 49 -15.98 18.53 6.13
CA ALA A 49 -15.27 17.55 5.32
C ALA A 49 -14.13 18.19 4.50
N TYR A 50 -14.27 19.47 4.14
CA TYR A 50 -13.33 20.16 3.28
C TYR A 50 -12.89 21.53 3.84
N LEU A 51 -11.74 21.98 3.39
CA LEU A 51 -11.25 23.34 3.49
C LEU A 51 -11.38 24.00 2.12
N SER A 52 -12.08 25.14 2.04
CA SER A 52 -12.19 25.93 0.81
C SER A 52 -11.07 26.95 0.73
N ILE A 53 -10.32 26.91 -0.37
CA ILE A 53 -9.24 27.85 -0.68
C ILE A 53 -9.63 28.56 -1.97
N GLN A 54 -9.75 29.89 -1.91
CA GLN A 54 -10.01 30.71 -3.08
C GLN A 54 -8.78 30.73 -3.98
N LEU A 55 -8.99 30.61 -5.28
CA LEU A 55 -7.98 30.72 -6.33
C LEU A 55 -8.41 31.78 -7.35
N PRO A 56 -7.46 32.39 -8.08
CA PRO A 56 -7.78 33.34 -9.14
C PRO A 56 -8.72 32.74 -10.19
N LYS A 57 -9.53 33.61 -10.82
CA LYS A 57 -10.36 33.28 -11.97
C LYS A 57 -9.57 32.61 -13.09
N LEU A 58 -10.23 31.69 -13.81
CA LEU A 58 -9.66 31.06 -14.99
C LEU A 58 -9.92 31.91 -16.23
N GLY A 59 -8.87 32.50 -16.79
CA GLY A 59 -8.97 33.31 -18.01
C GLY A 59 -9.92 34.51 -17.84
N LYS A 60 -11.00 34.54 -18.64
CA LYS A 60 -12.00 35.63 -18.64
C LYS A 60 -13.24 35.34 -17.79
N ALA A 61 -13.26 34.25 -17.01
CA ALA A 61 -14.36 33.97 -16.09
C ALA A 61 -14.55 35.12 -15.09
N ASP A 62 -15.79 35.42 -14.74
CA ASP A 62 -16.16 36.38 -13.70
C ASP A 62 -16.22 35.73 -12.30
N HIS A 63 -16.14 34.40 -12.23
CA HIS A 63 -16.05 33.64 -10.99
C HIS A 63 -14.60 33.21 -10.68
N ASN A 64 -14.24 33.28 -9.40
CA ASN A 64 -13.04 32.72 -8.81
C ASN A 64 -13.15 31.20 -8.73
N LEU A 65 -12.02 30.53 -8.93
CA LEU A 65 -11.94 29.10 -8.67
C LEU A 65 -11.93 28.84 -7.17
N VAL A 66 -12.52 27.72 -6.73
CA VAL A 66 -12.41 27.24 -5.35
C VAL A 66 -11.77 25.88 -5.33
N ASN A 67 -10.63 25.78 -4.65
CA ASN A 67 -9.97 24.51 -4.39
C ASN A 67 -10.44 23.94 -3.05
N LEU A 68 -11.00 22.73 -3.09
CA LEU A 68 -11.52 22.05 -1.91
C LEU A 68 -10.57 20.94 -1.49
N VAL A 69 -9.91 21.15 -0.35
CA VAL A 69 -8.96 20.17 0.20
C VAL A 69 -9.65 19.39 1.31
N PRO A 70 -9.70 18.04 1.25
CA PRO A 70 -10.25 17.24 2.33
C PRO A 70 -9.55 17.54 3.66
N ARG A 71 -10.33 17.79 4.73
CA ARG A 71 -9.77 17.93 6.09
C ARG A 71 -9.25 16.59 6.63
N TYR A 72 -9.92 15.51 6.23
CA TYR A 72 -9.46 14.18 6.55
C TYR A 72 -8.19 13.85 5.74
N ARG A 73 -7.08 13.65 6.47
CA ARG A 73 -5.87 13.01 5.92
C ARG A 73 -6.00 11.49 6.00
N PRO A 74 -5.96 10.75 4.88
CA PRO A 74 -6.02 9.29 4.89
C PRO A 74 -4.99 8.66 5.84
N LYS A 75 -5.35 7.57 6.53
CA LYS A 75 -4.40 6.78 7.37
C LYS A 75 -3.11 6.43 6.61
N ILE A 76 -3.22 6.15 5.32
CA ILE A 76 -2.11 5.86 4.40
C ILE A 76 -1.07 6.99 4.33
N GLN A 77 -1.48 8.25 4.56
CA GLN A 77 -0.58 9.40 4.63
C GLN A 77 -0.06 9.68 6.06
N ARG A 78 -0.60 9.01 7.08
CA ARG A 78 -0.23 9.19 8.50
C ARG A 78 0.78 8.15 8.99
N GLU A 79 0.82 6.96 8.39
CA GLU A 79 1.70 5.89 8.84
C GLU A 79 3.17 6.22 8.54
N LYS A 80 4.01 6.16 9.59
CA LYS A 80 5.45 6.33 9.44
C LYS A 80 6.04 5.08 8.77
N PRO A 81 7.09 5.22 7.96
CA PRO A 81 7.83 4.06 7.46
C PRO A 81 8.33 3.22 8.64
N ARG A 82 8.17 1.90 8.53
CA ARG A 82 8.68 0.95 9.53
C ARG A 82 9.96 0.30 9.04
N THR A 83 10.89 0.07 9.95
CA THR A 83 12.06 -0.77 9.69
C THR A 83 11.74 -2.18 10.14
N ILE A 84 11.91 -3.16 9.26
CA ILE A 84 11.77 -4.57 9.62
C ILE A 84 13.07 -5.31 9.30
N ALA A 85 13.39 -6.31 10.11
CA ALA A 85 14.43 -7.29 9.81
C ALA A 85 13.86 -8.32 8.82
N VAL A 86 14.58 -8.56 7.73
CA VAL A 86 14.23 -9.57 6.72
C VAL A 86 15.41 -10.53 6.56
N ARG A 87 15.15 -11.83 6.66
CA ARG A 87 16.14 -12.89 6.41
C ARG A 87 16.61 -12.84 4.94
N GLN A 88 17.91 -12.93 4.74
CA GLN A 88 18.54 -12.86 3.42
C GLN A 88 18.83 -14.26 2.88
N TRP A 89 17.83 -14.90 2.29
CA TRP A 89 17.96 -16.18 1.59
C TRP A 89 18.69 -15.99 0.26
N ASN A 90 20.02 -16.07 0.28
CA ASN A 90 20.86 -16.13 -0.91
C ASN A 90 21.48 -17.53 -1.07
N ASN A 91 21.98 -17.87 -2.25
CA ASN A 91 22.51 -19.20 -2.54
C ASN A 91 23.57 -19.61 -1.50
N ALA A 92 24.53 -18.75 -1.18
CA ALA A 92 25.57 -19.05 -0.19
C ALA A 92 25.00 -19.37 1.20
N SER A 93 24.02 -18.60 1.69
CA SER A 93 23.36 -18.86 2.98
C SER A 93 22.52 -20.14 2.97
N ILE A 94 21.91 -20.46 1.83
CA ILE A 94 21.13 -21.69 1.66
C ILE A 94 22.05 -22.90 1.64
N ASP A 95 23.15 -22.81 0.89
CA ASP A 95 24.12 -23.89 0.76
C ASP A 95 24.83 -24.16 2.10
N HIS A 96 25.16 -23.10 2.85
CA HIS A 96 25.66 -23.24 4.21
C HIS A 96 24.64 -23.89 5.15
N LEU A 97 23.37 -23.46 5.11
CA LEU A 97 22.33 -24.08 5.93
C LEU A 97 22.15 -25.57 5.58
N ARG A 98 22.19 -25.92 4.30
CA ARG A 98 22.13 -27.31 3.85
C ARG A 98 23.29 -28.13 4.39
N ALA A 99 24.51 -27.65 4.25
CA ALA A 99 25.70 -28.36 4.74
C ALA A 99 25.64 -28.65 6.25
N GLU A 100 25.13 -27.71 7.05
CA GLU A 100 24.94 -27.89 8.50
C GLU A 100 23.82 -28.88 8.84
N LEU A 101 22.72 -28.88 8.08
CA LEU A 101 21.61 -29.81 8.30
C LEU A 101 21.96 -31.22 7.82
N ASP A 102 22.76 -31.35 6.75
CA ASP A 102 23.24 -32.62 6.22
C ASP A 102 24.28 -33.27 7.13
N SER A 103 25.00 -32.49 7.93
CA SER A 103 25.95 -32.99 8.93
C SER A 103 25.32 -33.27 10.30
N THR A 104 24.04 -32.91 10.49
CA THR A 104 23.32 -33.16 11.73
C THR A 104 22.97 -34.65 11.85
N ASP A 105 23.31 -35.26 12.98
CA ASP A 105 22.84 -36.59 13.34
C ASP A 105 21.37 -36.51 13.79
N TRP A 106 20.46 -36.93 12.91
CA TRP A 106 19.03 -36.85 13.13
C TRP A 106 18.50 -37.94 14.08
N ASP A 107 19.23 -39.06 14.22
CA ASP A 107 18.78 -40.20 15.02
C ASP A 107 18.74 -39.85 16.51
N ILE A 108 19.62 -38.94 16.97
CA ILE A 108 19.62 -38.39 18.33
C ILE A 108 18.25 -37.81 18.71
N PHE A 109 17.56 -37.14 17.79
CA PHE A 109 16.25 -36.54 18.07
C PHE A 109 15.17 -37.62 18.20
N VAL A 110 15.24 -38.65 17.37
CA VAL A 110 14.31 -39.78 17.36
C VAL A 110 14.46 -40.58 18.65
N GLU A 111 15.69 -40.88 19.05
CA GLU A 111 16.00 -41.62 20.28
C GLU A 111 15.63 -40.85 21.55
N ALA A 112 15.83 -39.53 21.56
CA ALA A 112 15.51 -38.67 22.71
C ALA A 112 14.01 -38.36 22.86
N SER A 113 13.18 -38.71 21.88
CA SER A 113 11.77 -38.32 21.84
C SER A 113 10.83 -39.51 22.05
N ALA A 114 10.10 -39.51 23.16
CA ALA A 114 9.09 -40.53 23.46
C ALA A 114 7.75 -40.34 22.73
N ASP A 115 7.57 -39.22 22.02
CA ASP A 115 6.31 -38.84 21.39
C ASP A 115 6.55 -38.06 20.09
N VAL A 116 5.70 -38.28 19.09
CA VAL A 116 5.79 -37.69 17.75
C VAL A 116 5.61 -36.17 17.79
N HIS A 117 4.75 -35.66 18.68
CA HIS A 117 4.56 -34.22 18.82
C HIS A 117 5.83 -33.57 19.40
N LYS A 118 6.42 -34.19 20.43
CA LYS A 118 7.70 -33.74 21.02
C LYS A 118 8.86 -33.79 20.03
N LEU A 119 8.94 -34.86 19.22
CA LEU A 119 9.93 -34.98 18.15
C LEU A 119 9.81 -33.85 17.14
N THR A 120 8.60 -33.62 16.64
CA THR A 120 8.30 -32.57 15.64
C THR A 120 8.66 -31.18 16.16
N GLN A 121 8.32 -30.91 17.43
CA GLN A 121 8.64 -29.64 18.07
C GLN A 121 10.16 -29.44 18.19
N THR A 122 10.87 -30.45 18.70
CA THR A 122 12.32 -30.38 18.92
C THR A 122 13.09 -30.19 17.61
N ILE A 123 12.71 -30.92 16.55
CA ILE A 123 13.29 -30.76 15.21
C ILE A 123 12.99 -29.36 14.65
N SER A 124 11.75 -28.87 14.82
CA SER A 124 11.37 -27.53 14.35
C SER A 124 12.16 -26.43 15.05
N ASP A 125 12.36 -26.57 16.36
CA ASP A 125 13.14 -25.61 17.17
C ASP A 125 14.62 -25.65 16.80
N TYR A 126 15.19 -26.84 16.58
CA TYR A 126 16.56 -27.01 16.11
C TYR A 126 16.80 -26.38 14.74
N ILE A 127 15.94 -26.69 13.76
CA ILE A 127 16.03 -26.08 12.42
C ILE A 127 15.86 -24.56 12.53
N SER A 128 14.92 -24.08 13.34
CA SER A 128 14.71 -22.66 13.55
C SER A 128 15.99 -22.00 14.09
N PHE A 129 16.59 -22.56 15.15
CA PHE A 129 17.85 -22.08 15.73
C PHE A 129 18.96 -21.98 14.67
N TYR A 130 19.13 -23.00 13.83
CA TYR A 130 20.13 -22.96 12.75
C TYR A 130 19.81 -21.91 11.70
N VAL A 131 18.55 -21.80 11.27
CA VAL A 131 18.12 -20.71 10.38
C VAL A 131 18.43 -19.35 11.02
N GLU A 132 18.25 -19.22 12.34
CA GLU A 132 18.49 -17.98 13.03
C GLU A 132 19.97 -17.56 13.07
N ASN A 133 20.87 -18.53 13.20
CA ASN A 133 22.32 -18.32 13.27
C ASN A 133 22.98 -18.23 11.90
N THR A 134 22.54 -19.03 10.94
CA THR A 134 23.17 -19.14 9.63
C THR A 134 22.65 -18.12 8.63
N ILE A 135 21.36 -17.80 8.66
CA ILE A 135 20.75 -16.92 7.66
C ILE A 135 20.84 -15.47 8.11
N PRO A 136 21.69 -14.62 7.48
CA PRO A 136 21.86 -13.25 7.92
C PRO A 136 20.56 -12.45 7.74
N SER A 137 20.33 -11.51 8.64
CA SER A 137 19.19 -10.59 8.58
C SER A 137 19.62 -9.21 8.10
N LYS A 138 18.80 -8.59 7.27
CA LYS A 138 18.98 -7.20 6.83
C LYS A 138 17.82 -6.33 7.24
N GLN A 139 18.12 -5.13 7.72
CA GLN A 139 17.13 -4.10 7.98
C GLN A 139 16.64 -3.49 6.68
N VAL A 140 15.32 -3.50 6.48
CA VAL A 140 14.65 -2.91 5.32
C VAL A 140 13.58 -1.93 5.79
N LYS A 141 13.66 -0.71 5.26
CA LYS A 141 12.64 0.32 5.47
C LYS A 141 11.46 0.08 4.52
N ILE A 142 10.30 -0.21 5.09
CA ILE A 142 9.03 -0.39 4.39
C ILE A 142 8.19 0.88 4.55
N PHE A 143 7.72 1.39 3.41
CA PHE A 143 6.80 2.51 3.36
C PHE A 143 5.36 1.99 3.24
N PRO A 144 4.37 2.62 3.90
CA PRO A 144 2.97 2.19 3.85
C PRO A 144 2.40 2.14 2.42
N ASN A 145 2.86 3.02 1.53
CA ASN A 145 2.41 3.09 0.14
C ASN A 145 3.27 2.23 -0.83
N ASN A 146 4.07 1.29 -0.32
CA ASN A 146 4.79 0.38 -1.21
C ASN A 146 3.79 -0.53 -1.92
N LYS A 147 3.58 -0.28 -3.22
CA LYS A 147 2.75 -1.15 -4.04
C LYS A 147 3.39 -2.55 -4.14
N PRO A 148 2.61 -3.64 -4.01
CA PRO A 148 3.15 -5.01 -4.01
C PRO A 148 3.96 -5.36 -5.27
N TRP A 149 3.57 -4.81 -6.42
CA TRP A 149 4.26 -5.01 -7.71
C TRP A 149 5.54 -4.15 -7.88
N ILE A 150 5.94 -3.35 -6.89
CA ILE A 150 7.21 -2.59 -6.92
C ILE A 150 8.33 -3.45 -6.31
N THR A 151 8.73 -4.46 -7.08
CA THR A 151 9.73 -5.45 -6.69
C THR A 151 11.16 -4.92 -6.82
N LYS A 152 12.16 -5.71 -6.37
CA LYS A 152 13.59 -5.39 -6.55
C LYS A 152 13.92 -5.15 -8.03
N ARG A 153 13.35 -5.96 -8.92
CA ARG A 153 13.49 -5.84 -10.39
C ARG A 153 13.03 -4.47 -10.88
N VAL A 154 11.84 -4.02 -10.49
CA VAL A 154 11.32 -2.68 -10.82
C VAL A 154 12.22 -1.57 -10.27
N LYS A 155 12.68 -1.70 -9.01
CA LYS A 155 13.55 -0.69 -8.37
C LYS A 155 14.89 -0.52 -9.09
N VAL A 156 15.48 -1.61 -9.59
CA VAL A 156 16.72 -1.56 -10.39
C VAL A 156 16.52 -0.69 -11.64
N ILE A 157 15.42 -0.90 -12.37
CA ILE A 157 15.12 -0.13 -13.59
C ILE A 157 14.81 1.34 -13.27
N ILE A 158 14.08 1.61 -12.17
CA ILE A 158 13.85 2.99 -11.70
C ILE A 158 15.17 3.70 -11.40
N ASN A 159 16.12 3.02 -10.76
CA ASN A 159 17.43 3.60 -10.44
C ASN A 159 18.28 3.80 -11.70
N LYS A 160 18.26 2.86 -12.65
CA LYS A 160 18.87 3.02 -13.99
C LYS A 160 18.32 4.25 -14.70
N LYS A 161 16.99 4.43 -14.73
CA LYS A 161 16.32 5.61 -15.31
C LYS A 161 16.81 6.92 -14.65
N LYS A 162 16.89 6.96 -13.32
CA LYS A 162 17.40 8.13 -12.58
C LYS A 162 18.85 8.46 -12.94
N GLY A 163 19.70 7.43 -13.09
CA GLY A 163 21.08 7.60 -13.52
C GLY A 163 21.18 8.20 -14.92
N LEU A 164 20.42 7.67 -15.89
CA LEU A 164 20.37 8.20 -17.26
C LEU A 164 19.82 9.62 -17.32
N PHE A 165 18.81 9.94 -16.50
CA PHE A 165 18.27 11.30 -16.42
C PHE A 165 19.32 12.31 -16.01
N LYS A 166 20.16 11.98 -15.01
CA LYS A 166 21.27 12.83 -14.58
C LYS A 166 22.34 13.01 -15.67
N LYS A 167 22.48 12.05 -16.58
CA LYS A 167 23.45 12.08 -17.69
C LYS A 167 22.95 12.80 -18.94
N GLY A 168 21.66 13.15 -19.02
CA GLY A 168 21.07 13.83 -20.18
C GLY A 168 20.88 12.95 -21.43
N ASP A 169 21.06 11.64 -21.34
CA ASP A 169 20.90 10.72 -22.47
C ASP A 169 19.41 10.45 -22.76
N THR A 170 18.86 11.22 -23.70
CA THR A 170 17.44 11.18 -24.06
C THR A 170 17.01 9.89 -24.75
N ASN A 171 17.89 9.25 -25.51
CA ASN A 171 17.59 8.00 -26.22
C ASN A 171 17.58 6.82 -25.25
N ALA A 172 18.60 6.68 -24.40
CA ALA A 172 18.62 5.65 -23.37
C ALA A 172 17.47 5.82 -22.37
N LEU A 173 17.06 7.06 -22.08
CA LEU A 173 15.88 7.33 -21.25
C LEU A 173 14.59 6.79 -21.86
N LYS A 174 14.37 6.92 -23.17
CA LYS A 174 13.18 6.38 -23.85
C LYS A 174 13.14 4.85 -23.74
N GLU A 175 14.28 4.20 -23.97
CA GLU A 175 14.37 2.74 -23.90
C GLU A 175 14.14 2.21 -22.48
N VAL A 176 14.77 2.82 -21.47
CA VAL A 176 14.53 2.43 -20.07
C VAL A 176 13.10 2.74 -19.62
N GLN A 177 12.44 3.76 -20.18
CA GLN A 177 11.02 3.99 -19.92
C GLN A 177 10.12 2.90 -20.50
N LYS A 178 10.40 2.42 -21.73
CA LYS A 178 9.69 1.27 -22.32
C LYS A 178 9.90 0.01 -21.49
N GLU A 179 11.15 -0.27 -21.13
CA GLU A 179 11.54 -1.38 -20.26
C GLU A 179 10.78 -1.31 -18.92
N LEU A 180 10.76 -0.15 -18.28
CA LEU A 180 10.06 0.06 -17.01
C LEU A 180 8.56 -0.19 -17.12
N LYS A 181 7.90 0.29 -18.19
CA LYS A 181 6.47 0.04 -18.41
C LYS A 181 6.17 -1.45 -18.57
N LYS A 182 6.97 -2.15 -19.37
CA LYS A 182 6.85 -3.59 -19.59
C LYS A 182 6.98 -4.37 -18.28
N VAL A 183 8.04 -4.12 -17.51
CA VAL A 183 8.27 -4.84 -16.25
C VAL A 183 7.20 -4.51 -15.22
N ILE A 184 6.71 -3.27 -15.12
CA ILE A 184 5.59 -2.95 -14.23
C ILE A 184 4.32 -3.72 -14.62
N ALA A 185 4.06 -3.90 -15.92
CA ALA A 185 2.90 -4.65 -16.39
C ALA A 185 3.01 -6.14 -16.03
N GLU A 186 4.17 -6.75 -16.25
CA GLU A 186 4.47 -8.14 -15.89
C GLU A 186 4.30 -8.36 -14.37
N GLU A 187 4.89 -7.50 -13.54
CA GLU A 187 4.84 -7.62 -12.08
C GLU A 187 3.43 -7.40 -11.53
N LYS A 188 2.64 -6.52 -12.19
CA LYS A 188 1.21 -6.38 -11.88
C LYS A 188 0.43 -7.64 -12.25
N SER A 189 0.74 -8.27 -13.39
CA SER A 189 0.09 -9.53 -13.78
C SER A 189 0.41 -10.64 -12.81
N ALA A 190 1.70 -10.86 -12.52
CA ALA A 190 2.13 -11.88 -11.57
C ALA A 190 1.48 -11.67 -10.17
N TYR A 191 1.33 -10.41 -9.74
CA TYR A 191 0.62 -10.12 -8.51
C TYR A 191 -0.88 -10.46 -8.59
N ARG A 192 -1.56 -10.12 -9.70
CA ARG A 192 -2.97 -10.52 -9.90
C ARG A 192 -3.11 -12.03 -9.91
N ASP A 193 -2.31 -12.74 -10.69
CA ASP A 193 -2.34 -14.20 -10.82
C ASP A 193 -2.13 -14.88 -9.47
N LYS A 194 -1.22 -14.34 -8.64
CA LYS A 194 -1.01 -14.77 -7.26
C LYS A 194 -2.26 -14.59 -6.40
N ILE A 195 -2.93 -13.43 -6.47
CA ILE A 195 -4.14 -13.17 -5.68
C ILE A 195 -5.29 -14.07 -6.14
N GLU A 196 -5.53 -14.17 -7.45
CA GLU A 196 -6.56 -15.02 -8.01
C GLU A 196 -6.33 -16.50 -7.65
N GLY A 197 -5.07 -16.95 -7.66
CA GLY A 197 -4.69 -18.29 -7.22
C GLY A 197 -5.04 -18.61 -5.76
N LEU A 198 -5.25 -17.61 -4.89
CA LEU A 198 -5.71 -17.85 -3.51
C LEU A 198 -7.18 -18.25 -3.43
N PHE A 199 -7.96 -18.04 -4.49
CA PHE A 199 -9.40 -18.31 -4.55
C PHE A 199 -9.77 -19.49 -5.46
N LYS A 200 -8.80 -20.11 -6.13
CA LYS A 200 -9.04 -21.23 -7.05
C LYS A 200 -9.19 -22.58 -6.34
N ASP A 201 -8.53 -22.74 -5.20
CA ASP A 201 -8.56 -23.99 -4.43
C ASP A 201 -9.68 -23.96 -3.39
N ASN A 202 -10.29 -25.11 -3.08
CA ASN A 202 -11.30 -25.25 -2.02
C ASN A 202 -10.68 -25.21 -0.60
N ASN A 203 -9.66 -24.37 -0.40
CA ASN A 203 -8.93 -24.22 0.84
C ASN A 203 -9.33 -22.91 1.53
N MET A 204 -10.22 -23.02 2.51
CA MET A 204 -10.76 -21.88 3.27
C MET A 204 -9.66 -21.02 3.91
N LYS A 205 -8.54 -21.63 4.35
CA LYS A 205 -7.40 -20.90 4.92
C LYS A 205 -6.75 -19.98 3.88
N ARG A 206 -6.55 -20.46 2.65
CA ARG A 206 -5.97 -19.65 1.56
C ARG A 206 -6.88 -18.52 1.11
N VAL A 207 -8.19 -18.78 1.06
CA VAL A 207 -9.22 -17.75 0.81
C VAL A 207 -9.13 -16.66 1.88
N TRP A 208 -9.02 -17.06 3.14
CA TRP A 208 -8.92 -16.11 4.26
C TRP A 208 -7.60 -15.31 4.25
N ASP A 209 -6.49 -15.94 3.88
CA ASP A 209 -5.22 -15.25 3.65
C ASP A 209 -5.33 -14.22 2.50
N GLY A 210 -6.06 -14.55 1.42
CA GLY A 210 -6.34 -13.64 0.31
C GLY A 210 -7.17 -12.42 0.73
N ILE A 211 -8.26 -12.63 1.47
CA ILE A 211 -9.10 -11.54 2.00
C ILE A 211 -8.29 -10.66 2.95
N ARG A 212 -7.46 -11.25 3.82
CA ARG A 212 -6.59 -10.53 4.74
C ARG A 212 -5.57 -9.66 4.00
N LEU A 213 -4.97 -10.20 2.94
CA LEU A 213 -4.01 -9.48 2.10
C LEU A 213 -4.64 -8.30 1.37
N MET A 214 -5.87 -8.45 0.85
CA MET A 214 -6.58 -7.38 0.14
C MET A 214 -7.13 -6.30 1.05
N SER A 215 -7.63 -6.67 2.23
CA SER A 215 -8.20 -5.74 3.22
C SER A 215 -7.14 -5.00 4.03
N GLY A 216 -5.88 -5.44 3.97
CA GLY A 216 -4.82 -4.94 4.85
C GLY A 216 -5.04 -5.28 6.33
N TYR A 217 -5.96 -6.22 6.61
CA TYR A 217 -6.31 -6.62 7.96
C TYR A 217 -5.14 -7.36 8.62
N SER A 218 -4.76 -6.93 9.82
CA SER A 218 -3.69 -7.57 10.59
C SER A 218 -4.15 -7.77 12.02
N ASN A 219 -4.30 -9.04 12.44
CA ASN A 219 -4.56 -9.47 13.82
C ASN A 219 -3.43 -9.13 14.82
N LYS A 220 -2.54 -8.20 14.51
CA LYS A 220 -1.59 -7.71 15.51
C LYS A 220 -2.37 -6.78 16.43
N SER A 221 -2.88 -7.34 17.53
CA SER A 221 -3.12 -6.57 18.75
C SER A 221 -1.87 -5.72 18.98
N LYS A 222 -2.08 -4.42 19.21
CA LYS A 222 -1.01 -3.58 19.72
C LYS A 222 -0.59 -4.17 21.07
N PRO A 223 0.72 -4.32 21.35
CA PRO A 223 1.16 -4.49 22.73
C PRO A 223 0.71 -3.28 23.57
#